data_AF-A0A1G4TCI2-F1
#
_entry.id   AF-A0A1G4TCI2-F1
#
_cell.length_a   1.000
_cell.length_b   1.000
_cell.length_c   1.000
_cell.angle_alpha   90.00
_cell.angle_beta   90.00
_cell.angle_gamma   90.00
#
_symmetry.space_group_name_H-M   'P 1'
#
loop_
_entity.id
_entity.type
_entity.pdbx_description
1 polymer ?
#
loop_
_entity_poly.entity_id
_entity_poly.type
_entity_poly.pdbx_seq_one_letter_code
_entity_poly.pdbx_strand_id
1 'polypeptide(L)'
;MQQLVYKNQELKYRSIEHEILRDRSDSYYCRAVHAILPKEVELCRFCPLLSGFYPNHKCRYYDLAGTEKAWKKLSPTPRMEKERVDALIAAGVTKLFPDYLAEYVPAKRSLVEEAIALAAEAHYGTWRKGNAIPYIAHPMETMFIVAGFTKDEEVIAAAALHDVVEDTPVTLDDIRKQFGDRVAELVGIESENKREGIPKAETWKIRKEENLIREYEAPLEAKMIMLADKVSNMRATLSDFRREGPQIWDKFNMKDESQQAWYYKSVAKLLQPLSDFAVYDEYLAMVEEVFEGVVTPPLLEFPIPDSYEFASDLKV
;
A
#
# COMPACT_ATOMS: atom_id res chain seq x y z
N MET A 1 30.62 0.56 -2.47
CA MET A 1 29.63 -0.51 -2.23
C MET A 1 30.13 -1.65 -1.30
N GLN A 2 31.06 -1.40 -0.36
CA GLN A 2 31.68 -2.46 0.47
C GLN A 2 31.76 -2.15 1.98
N GLN A 3 31.16 -1.06 2.47
CA GLN A 3 31.24 -0.67 3.88
C GLN A 3 29.96 -0.92 4.72
N LEU A 4 28.86 -1.41 4.12
CA LEU A 4 27.57 -1.56 4.82
C LEU A 4 27.33 -2.94 5.47
N VAL A 5 28.28 -3.88 5.39
CA VAL A 5 28.09 -5.25 5.91
C VAL A 5 28.38 -5.39 7.42
N TYR A 6 28.98 -4.39 8.08
CA TYR A 6 29.51 -4.56 9.44
C TYR A 6 28.64 -4.06 10.61
N LYS A 7 27.53 -3.33 10.39
CA LYS A 7 26.78 -2.73 11.51
C LYS A 7 25.67 -3.60 12.16
N ASN A 8 25.50 -4.87 11.74
CA ASN A 8 24.39 -5.72 12.23
C ASN A 8 24.80 -7.02 12.98
N GLN A 9 26.07 -7.19 13.38
CA GLN A 9 26.50 -8.44 14.02
C GLN A 9 26.11 -8.57 15.51
N GLU A 10 25.71 -7.49 16.18
CA GLU A 10 25.44 -7.51 17.64
C GLU A 10 23.96 -7.39 18.04
N LEU A 11 23.05 -7.11 17.09
CA LEU A 11 21.60 -7.09 17.34
C LEU A 11 20.98 -8.43 16.94
N LYS A 12 20.55 -9.22 17.94
CA LYS A 12 19.93 -10.55 17.76
C LYS A 12 18.46 -10.45 17.38
N TYR A 13 18.14 -9.91 16.20
CA TYR A 13 16.80 -10.08 15.64
C TYR A 13 16.61 -11.53 15.21
N ARG A 14 15.47 -12.12 15.56
CA ARG A 14 15.06 -13.43 15.06
C ARG A 14 13.75 -13.26 14.31
N SER A 15 13.69 -13.85 13.12
CA SER A 15 12.43 -14.14 12.47
C SER A 15 11.66 -15.10 13.38
N ILE A 16 10.59 -14.61 14.01
CA ILE A 16 9.72 -15.42 14.85
C ILE A 16 8.39 -15.65 14.14
N GLU A 17 7.82 -16.82 14.37
CA GLU A 17 6.42 -17.08 14.02
C GLU A 17 5.55 -16.23 14.94
N HIS A 18 4.62 -15.47 14.36
CA HIS A 18 3.67 -14.68 15.14
C HIS A 18 2.29 -15.35 15.14
N GLU A 19 1.70 -15.44 16.33
CA GLU A 19 0.32 -15.85 16.55
C GLU A 19 -0.47 -14.58 16.89
N ILE A 20 -1.53 -14.32 16.12
CA ILE A 20 -2.36 -13.12 16.30
C ILE A 20 -3.05 -13.22 17.67
N LEU A 21 -2.80 -12.25 18.54
CA LEU A 21 -3.40 -12.21 19.87
C LEU A 21 -4.89 -11.88 19.77
N ARG A 22 -5.74 -12.62 20.50
CA ARG A 22 -7.19 -12.40 20.59
C ARG A 22 -7.56 -11.88 21.98
N ASP A 23 -8.44 -10.88 22.07
CA ASP A 23 -9.09 -10.52 23.34
C ASP A 23 -10.53 -11.02 23.47
N ARG A 24 -11.13 -10.68 24.61
CA ARG A 24 -12.53 -10.99 24.97
C ARG A 24 -13.56 -10.26 24.10
N SER A 25 -13.16 -9.21 23.38
CA SER A 25 -13.98 -8.51 22.39
C SER A 25 -13.84 -9.11 20.99
N ASP A 26 -13.21 -10.27 20.86
CA ASP A 26 -12.91 -10.93 19.59
C ASP A 26 -12.12 -10.05 18.61
N SER A 27 -11.35 -9.09 19.13
CA SER A 27 -10.41 -8.30 18.34
C SER A 27 -9.05 -8.98 18.29
N TYR A 28 -8.29 -8.61 17.28
CA TYR A 28 -7.00 -9.20 16.93
C TYR A 28 -5.95 -8.10 16.70
N TYR A 29 -4.70 -8.25 17.13
CA TYR A 29 -3.64 -7.27 16.79
C TYR A 29 -2.61 -7.86 15.84
N CYS A 30 -2.36 -7.18 14.71
CA CYS A 30 -1.32 -7.56 13.76
C CYS A 30 -0.17 -6.57 13.81
N ARG A 31 1.01 -7.05 14.27
CA ARG A 31 2.21 -6.23 14.35
C ARG A 31 2.80 -5.84 12.98
N ALA A 32 2.53 -6.63 11.94
CA ALA A 32 3.06 -6.37 10.58
C ALA A 32 2.41 -5.16 9.90
N VAL A 33 1.11 -4.96 10.11
CA VAL A 33 0.34 -3.80 9.59
C VAL A 33 -0.01 -2.78 10.68
N HIS A 34 0.52 -3.00 11.89
CA HIS A 34 0.36 -2.14 13.07
C HIS A 34 -1.11 -1.75 13.39
N ALA A 35 -2.05 -2.68 13.26
CA ALA A 35 -3.48 -2.41 13.41
C ALA A 35 -4.21 -3.43 14.29
N ILE A 36 -5.27 -2.98 14.96
CA ILE A 36 -6.28 -3.85 15.59
C ILE A 36 -7.33 -4.20 14.53
N LEU A 37 -7.68 -5.47 14.44
CA LEU A 37 -8.45 -6.08 13.38
C LEU A 37 -9.67 -6.79 14.00
N PRO A 38 -10.85 -6.74 13.36
CA PRO A 38 -12.09 -7.32 13.90
C PRO A 38 -12.13 -8.85 13.79
N LYS A 39 -13.17 -9.48 14.38
CA LYS A 39 -13.27 -10.94 14.57
C LYS A 39 -13.24 -11.76 13.28
N GLU A 40 -13.84 -11.22 12.24
CA GLU A 40 -14.00 -11.84 10.92
C GLU A 40 -12.64 -12.02 10.22
N VAL A 41 -11.60 -11.40 10.79
CA VAL A 41 -10.21 -11.48 10.40
C VAL A 41 -9.54 -12.68 11.10
N GLU A 42 -9.81 -13.90 10.65
CA GLU A 42 -8.89 -15.03 10.89
C GLU A 42 -7.62 -14.85 10.04
N LEU A 43 -6.85 -13.78 10.28
CA LEU A 43 -5.60 -13.58 9.56
C LEU A 43 -4.58 -14.62 9.98
N CYS A 44 -3.76 -15.01 8.99
CA CYS A 44 -2.72 -16.04 9.02
C CYS A 44 -3.09 -17.41 8.41
N ARG A 45 -3.74 -17.45 7.23
CA ARG A 45 -3.64 -18.64 6.35
C ARG A 45 -2.54 -18.54 5.27
N PHE A 46 -2.10 -17.32 4.89
CA PHE A 46 -1.08 -17.07 3.84
C PHE A 46 -0.31 -15.74 3.98
N CYS A 47 0.23 -15.36 5.15
CA CYS A 47 0.87 -14.03 5.27
C CYS A 47 2.30 -14.01 4.71
N PRO A 48 2.53 -13.19 3.69
CA PRO A 48 3.58 -12.17 3.76
C PRO A 48 2.92 -10.79 3.60
N LEU A 49 3.58 -9.68 3.91
CA LEU A 49 3.15 -8.32 3.51
C LEU A 49 3.08 -8.11 1.97
N LEU A 50 3.12 -9.19 1.20
CA LEU A 50 3.45 -9.34 -0.21
C LEU A 50 2.75 -10.61 -0.68
N SER A 51 2.15 -10.63 -1.86
CA SER A 51 1.51 -11.79 -2.51
C SER A 51 2.46 -12.96 -2.88
N GLY A 52 3.20 -13.51 -1.92
CA GLY A 52 4.09 -14.66 -2.11
C GLY A 52 3.40 -15.98 -1.81
N PHE A 53 3.31 -16.87 -2.81
CA PHE A 53 2.99 -18.28 -2.62
C PHE A 53 4.17 -18.96 -1.89
N TYR A 54 4.14 -19.02 -0.56
CA TYR A 54 5.04 -19.86 0.22
C TYR A 54 4.33 -21.14 0.66
N PRO A 55 4.78 -22.33 0.20
CA PRO A 55 4.33 -23.57 0.81
C PRO A 55 4.89 -23.60 2.24
N ASN A 56 4.02 -23.79 3.24
CA ASN A 56 4.30 -24.00 4.69
C ASN A 56 3.77 -22.95 5.71
N HIS A 57 2.89 -22.03 5.32
CA HIS A 57 1.85 -21.41 6.20
C HIS A 57 2.28 -20.73 7.52
N LYS A 58 3.39 -19.98 7.57
CA LYS A 58 3.82 -19.32 8.83
C LYS A 58 4.19 -17.85 8.62
N CYS A 59 3.38 -16.93 9.17
CA CYS A 59 3.70 -15.50 9.22
C CYS A 59 4.95 -15.27 10.07
N ARG A 60 5.94 -14.58 9.50
CA ARG A 60 7.22 -14.31 10.16
C ARG A 60 7.46 -12.82 10.31
N TYR A 61 7.73 -12.37 11.53
CA TYR A 61 8.05 -10.98 11.87
C TYR A 61 9.43 -10.92 12.58
N TYR A 62 10.22 -9.87 12.34
CA TYR A 62 11.48 -9.63 13.06
C TYR A 62 11.19 -9.03 14.43
N ASP A 63 11.31 -9.83 15.49
CA ASP A 63 11.10 -9.37 16.86
C ASP A 63 12.41 -9.21 17.64
N LEU A 64 12.37 -8.38 18.68
CA LEU A 64 13.39 -8.30 19.71
C LEU A 64 13.35 -9.60 20.54
N ALA A 65 14.32 -10.47 20.30
CA ALA A 65 14.49 -11.67 21.09
C ALA A 65 14.87 -11.31 22.54
N GLY A 66 13.91 -11.35 23.47
CA GLY A 66 14.23 -11.23 24.90
C GLY A 66 13.06 -10.93 25.86
N THR A 67 12.05 -10.16 25.44
CA THR A 67 10.98 -9.68 26.34
C THR A 67 9.63 -10.39 26.17
N GLU A 68 9.48 -11.18 25.11
CA GLU A 68 8.22 -11.79 24.71
C GLU A 68 7.67 -12.80 25.74
N LYS A 69 8.55 -13.59 26.38
CA LYS A 69 8.12 -14.60 27.37
C LYS A 69 7.47 -14.00 28.61
N ALA A 70 7.98 -12.86 29.10
CA ALA A 70 7.42 -12.19 30.26
C ALA A 70 6.11 -11.49 29.91
N TRP A 71 6.07 -10.86 28.74
CA TRP A 71 4.88 -10.17 28.25
C TRP A 71 3.72 -11.13 27.92
N LYS A 72 3.99 -12.27 27.26
CA LYS A 72 2.98 -13.30 26.96
C LYS A 72 2.32 -13.88 28.23
N LYS A 73 3.05 -13.94 29.35
CA LYS A 73 2.48 -14.37 30.64
C LYS A 73 1.42 -13.42 31.20
N LEU A 74 1.40 -12.16 30.75
CA LEU A 74 0.39 -11.18 31.16
C LEU A 74 -0.92 -11.33 30.38
N SER A 75 -1.01 -12.24 29.41
CA SER A 75 -2.16 -12.41 28.52
C SER A 75 -2.70 -11.06 28.00
N PRO A 76 -1.84 -10.25 27.38
CA PRO A 76 -2.17 -8.89 26.98
C PRO A 76 -3.28 -8.90 25.93
N THR A 77 -4.16 -7.91 26.00
CA THR A 77 -5.15 -7.67 24.94
C THR A 77 -4.45 -7.14 23.68
N PRO A 78 -5.02 -7.31 22.48
CA PRO A 78 -4.63 -6.63 21.23
C PRO A 78 -4.32 -5.16 21.44
N ARG A 79 -5.15 -4.44 22.19
CA ARG A 79 -4.94 -3.02 22.50
C ARG A 79 -3.68 -2.79 23.34
N MET A 80 -3.50 -3.57 24.40
CA MET A 80 -2.28 -3.50 25.24
C MET A 80 -1.03 -3.87 24.44
N GLU A 81 -1.12 -4.82 23.51
CA GLU A 81 -0.02 -5.17 22.62
C GLU A 81 0.32 -4.01 21.68
N LYS A 82 -0.68 -3.37 21.07
CA LYS A 82 -0.48 -2.18 20.25
C LYS A 82 0.19 -1.07 21.05
N GLU A 83 -0.35 -0.72 22.21
CA GLU A 83 0.18 0.31 23.10
C GLU A 83 1.61 0.00 23.55
N ARG A 84 1.94 -1.26 23.84
CA ARG A 84 3.32 -1.67 24.15
C ARG A 84 4.24 -1.47 22.96
N VAL A 85 3.85 -1.94 21.77
CA VAL A 85 4.67 -1.82 20.57
C VAL A 85 4.90 -0.34 20.24
N ASP A 86 3.86 0.48 20.33
CA ASP A 86 3.93 1.93 20.19
C ASP A 86 4.93 2.57 21.16
N ALA A 87 4.87 2.19 22.43
CA ALA A 87 5.79 2.69 23.45
C ALA A 87 7.25 2.26 23.18
N LEU A 88 7.47 1.03 22.71
CA LEU A 88 8.81 0.53 22.37
C LEU A 88 9.39 1.24 21.14
N ILE A 89 8.55 1.54 20.15
CA ILE A 89 8.93 2.33 18.97
C ILE A 89 9.30 3.75 19.40
N ALA A 90 8.41 4.42 20.15
CA ALA A 90 8.66 5.77 20.66
C ALA A 90 9.91 5.87 21.54
N ALA A 91 10.24 4.80 22.27
CA ALA A 91 11.45 4.69 23.08
C ALA A 91 12.71 4.33 22.27
N GLY A 92 12.62 4.15 20.94
CA GLY A 92 13.73 3.77 20.07
C GLY A 92 14.25 2.34 20.31
N VAL A 93 13.46 1.49 20.98
CA VAL A 93 13.85 0.14 21.37
C VAL A 93 13.66 -0.85 20.22
N THR A 94 12.64 -0.66 19.38
CA THR A 94 12.33 -1.50 18.21
C THR A 94 12.04 -0.62 16.99
N LYS A 95 12.37 -1.09 15.79
CA LYS A 95 12.03 -0.43 14.52
C LYS A 95 10.84 -1.14 13.86
N LEU A 96 9.99 -0.40 13.15
CA LEU A 96 9.10 -0.97 12.15
C LEU A 96 9.96 -1.40 10.93
N PHE A 97 9.71 -2.59 10.40
CA PHE A 97 10.35 -3.21 9.20
C PHE A 97 10.80 -2.27 8.04
N PRO A 98 11.74 -2.65 7.13
CA PRO A 98 13.03 -3.35 7.26
C PRO A 98 14.25 -2.38 7.31
N ASP A 99 15.40 -2.91 7.74
CA ASP A 99 16.65 -2.24 8.17
C ASP A 99 17.42 -1.34 7.17
N TYR A 100 16.87 -0.94 6.01
CA TYR A 100 17.59 -0.02 5.09
C TYR A 100 17.41 1.47 5.42
N LEU A 101 16.55 1.79 6.38
CA LEU A 101 16.38 3.11 6.97
C LEU A 101 17.10 3.17 8.34
N ALA A 102 18.36 3.60 8.36
CA ALA A 102 18.92 4.36 9.48
C ALA A 102 20.38 4.81 9.26
N GLU A 103 20.61 6.11 9.47
CA GLU A 103 21.37 6.59 10.63
C GLU A 103 20.40 7.36 11.56
N TYR A 104 20.65 7.31 12.89
CA TYR A 104 19.66 7.57 13.97
C TYR A 104 19.95 8.83 14.83
N VAL A 105 18.89 9.47 15.35
CA VAL A 105 18.87 10.44 16.48
C VAL A 105 17.64 10.14 17.39
N PRO A 106 17.68 10.30 18.74
CA PRO A 106 16.61 9.82 19.63
C PRO A 106 15.35 10.70 19.79
N ALA A 107 14.19 10.00 19.95
CA ALA A 107 12.92 10.31 20.63
C ALA A 107 11.90 11.34 20.04
N LYS A 108 11.27 10.95 18.92
CA LYS A 108 9.89 11.23 18.46
C LYS A 108 9.57 10.12 17.43
N ARG A 109 8.31 9.72 17.22
CA ARG A 109 8.00 8.81 16.09
C ARG A 109 8.59 9.40 14.81
N SER A 110 9.21 8.58 13.97
CA SER A 110 9.67 9.03 12.66
C SER A 110 8.49 9.50 11.81
N LEU A 111 8.77 10.27 10.75
CA LEU A 111 7.73 10.71 9.82
C LEU A 111 6.91 9.54 9.28
N VAL A 112 7.60 8.44 8.91
CA VAL A 112 6.99 7.21 8.41
C VAL A 112 6.15 6.51 9.49
N GLU A 113 6.63 6.48 10.74
CA GLU A 113 5.87 5.90 11.86
C GLU A 113 4.59 6.68 12.17
N GLU A 114 4.63 8.02 12.08
CA GLU A 114 3.44 8.86 12.20
C GLU A 114 2.46 8.62 11.05
N ALA A 115 2.96 8.42 9.82
CA ALA A 115 2.15 8.15 8.64
C ALA A 115 1.44 6.78 8.74
N ILE A 116 2.16 5.74 9.15
CA ILE A 116 1.59 4.40 9.41
C ILE A 116 0.50 4.48 10.47
N ALA A 117 0.74 5.20 11.57
CA ALA A 117 -0.24 5.33 12.64
C ALA A 117 -1.53 6.01 12.16
N LEU A 118 -1.41 7.10 11.39
CA LEU A 118 -2.55 7.78 10.81
C LEU A 118 -3.31 6.88 9.82
N ALA A 119 -2.61 6.22 8.89
CA ALA A 119 -3.25 5.32 7.92
C ALA A 119 -4.00 4.17 8.61
N ALA A 120 -3.40 3.58 9.66
CA ALA A 120 -4.02 2.50 10.42
C ALA A 120 -5.28 2.96 11.18
N GLU A 121 -5.26 4.18 11.72
CA GLU A 121 -6.43 4.78 12.37
C GLU A 121 -7.52 5.14 11.35
N ALA A 122 -7.15 5.79 10.26
CA ALA A 122 -8.09 6.29 9.25
C ALA A 122 -8.82 5.16 8.51
N HIS A 123 -8.14 4.03 8.27
CA HIS A 123 -8.73 2.83 7.64
C HIS A 123 -9.22 1.78 8.65
N TYR A 124 -9.35 2.12 9.94
CA TYR A 124 -9.82 1.18 10.94
C TYR A 124 -11.25 0.68 10.62
N GLY A 125 -11.43 -0.63 10.62
CA GLY A 125 -12.72 -1.27 10.37
C GLY A 125 -13.15 -1.35 8.90
N THR A 126 -12.28 -0.95 7.97
CA THR A 126 -12.54 -1.04 6.52
C THR A 126 -11.83 -2.24 5.89
N TRP A 127 -12.31 -2.64 4.71
CA TRP A 127 -11.95 -3.90 4.05
C TRP A 127 -11.64 -3.69 2.57
N ARG A 128 -10.74 -4.50 2.02
CA ARG A 128 -10.56 -4.54 0.56
C ARG A 128 -11.82 -5.11 -0.10
N LYS A 129 -12.08 -4.67 -1.33
CA LYS A 129 -13.28 -5.03 -2.07
C LYS A 129 -13.39 -6.54 -2.25
N GLY A 130 -14.52 -7.11 -1.86
CA GLY A 130 -14.87 -8.50 -2.14
C GLY A 130 -14.11 -9.55 -1.34
N ASN A 131 -13.37 -9.19 -0.29
CA ASN A 131 -12.71 -10.15 0.59
C ASN A 131 -12.61 -9.67 2.05
N ALA A 132 -12.10 -10.54 2.93
CA ALA A 132 -11.91 -10.27 4.36
C ALA A 132 -10.49 -9.78 4.69
N ILE A 133 -9.84 -9.08 3.75
CA ILE A 133 -8.52 -8.47 4.00
C ILE A 133 -8.74 -7.03 4.49
N PRO A 134 -8.22 -6.64 5.67
CA PRO A 134 -8.30 -5.26 6.14
C PRO A 134 -7.66 -4.29 5.16
N TYR A 135 -8.30 -3.13 4.94
CA TYR A 135 -7.82 -2.17 3.93
C TYR A 135 -6.39 -1.71 4.19
N ILE A 136 -6.02 -1.51 5.46
CA ILE A 136 -4.67 -1.10 5.88
C ILE A 136 -3.54 -1.97 5.30
N ALA A 137 -3.80 -3.23 4.94
CA ALA A 137 -2.81 -4.07 4.29
C ALA A 137 -2.32 -3.48 2.96
N HIS A 138 -3.17 -2.78 2.22
CA HIS A 138 -2.84 -2.18 0.93
C HIS A 138 -1.87 -0.99 1.07
N PRO A 139 -2.18 0.09 1.83
CA PRO A 139 -1.22 1.17 2.06
C PRO A 139 0.12 0.71 2.65
N MET A 140 0.12 -0.33 3.48
CA MET A 140 1.37 -0.90 4.00
C MET A 140 2.18 -1.60 2.91
N GLU A 141 1.55 -2.43 2.06
CA GLU A 141 2.23 -3.05 0.91
C GLU A 141 2.78 -1.99 -0.06
N THR A 142 1.99 -0.97 -0.39
CA THR A 142 2.41 0.17 -1.21
C THR A 142 3.65 0.85 -0.61
N MET A 143 3.61 1.21 0.68
CA MET A 143 4.74 1.79 1.40
C MET A 143 5.99 0.90 1.36
N PHE A 144 5.86 -0.42 1.56
CA PHE A 144 7.01 -1.32 1.54
C PHE A 144 7.65 -1.45 0.17
N ILE A 145 6.86 -1.42 -0.90
CA ILE A 145 7.39 -1.38 -2.27
C ILE A 145 8.13 -0.07 -2.51
N VAL A 146 7.54 1.07 -2.11
CA VAL A 146 8.16 2.40 -2.28
C VAL A 146 9.49 2.52 -1.54
N ALA A 147 9.54 1.99 -0.33
CA ALA A 147 10.75 1.96 0.46
C ALA A 147 11.84 1.05 -0.19
N GLY A 148 11.46 0.14 -1.10
CA GLY A 148 12.39 -0.57 -1.99
C GLY A 148 12.98 0.28 -3.11
N PHE A 149 12.34 1.39 -3.51
CA PHE A 149 12.86 2.33 -4.52
C PHE A 149 13.77 3.40 -3.94
N THR A 150 13.44 3.91 -2.74
CA THR A 150 14.05 5.11 -2.18
C THR A 150 14.24 5.02 -0.66
N LYS A 151 15.12 5.88 -0.12
CA LYS A 151 15.29 6.10 1.32
C LYS A 151 14.65 7.40 1.80
N ASP A 152 13.95 8.10 0.90
CA ASP A 152 13.29 9.36 1.19
C ASP A 152 12.06 9.13 2.06
N GLU A 153 12.13 9.54 3.33
CA GLU A 153 11.06 9.31 4.30
C GLU A 153 9.75 10.02 3.94
N GLU A 154 9.79 11.16 3.23
CA GLU A 154 8.57 11.87 2.81
C GLU A 154 7.83 11.10 1.72
N VAL A 155 8.56 10.48 0.79
CA VAL A 155 7.97 9.65 -0.29
C VAL A 155 7.39 8.37 0.30
N ILE A 156 8.10 7.75 1.24
CA ILE A 156 7.63 6.55 1.95
C ILE A 156 6.40 6.87 2.81
N ALA A 157 6.39 8.01 3.51
CA ALA A 157 5.24 8.48 4.26
C ALA A 157 4.04 8.76 3.34
N ALA A 158 4.25 9.42 2.21
CA ALA A 158 3.21 9.65 1.21
C ALA A 158 2.61 8.33 0.69
N ALA A 159 3.44 7.31 0.44
CA ALA A 159 2.98 5.98 0.05
C ALA A 159 2.08 5.31 1.11
N ALA A 160 2.40 5.49 2.40
CA ALA A 160 1.56 5.00 3.50
C ALA A 160 0.22 5.75 3.59
N LEU A 161 0.16 6.98 3.09
CA LEU A 161 -0.98 7.91 3.20
C LEU A 161 -1.78 8.08 1.90
N HIS A 162 -1.36 7.48 0.79
CA HIS A 162 -1.86 7.80 -0.55
C HIS A 162 -3.40 7.71 -0.68
N ASP A 163 -4.02 6.73 -0.01
CA ASP A 163 -5.47 6.51 -0.01
C ASP A 163 -6.21 7.17 1.17
N VAL A 164 -5.50 7.74 2.14
CA VAL A 164 -6.11 8.28 3.36
C VAL A 164 -7.03 9.45 3.03
N VAL A 165 -6.59 10.35 2.14
CA VAL A 165 -7.41 11.48 1.70
C VAL A 165 -8.57 11.04 0.82
N GLU A 166 -8.36 10.00 0.01
CA GLU A 166 -9.40 9.53 -0.90
C GLU A 166 -10.54 8.90 -0.11
N ASP A 167 -10.26 7.98 0.82
CA ASP A 167 -11.25 7.08 1.40
C ASP A 167 -11.66 7.39 2.85
N THR A 168 -11.14 8.45 3.44
CA THR A 168 -11.42 8.80 4.84
C THR A 168 -11.74 10.29 5.01
N PRO A 169 -12.26 10.75 6.17
CA PRO A 169 -12.51 12.17 6.42
C PRO A 169 -11.25 13.05 6.52
N VAL A 170 -10.05 12.47 6.50
CA VAL A 170 -8.78 13.21 6.59
C VAL A 170 -8.58 14.04 5.32
N THR A 171 -8.22 15.32 5.46
CA THR A 171 -8.04 16.23 4.33
C THR A 171 -6.57 16.43 3.96
N LEU A 172 -6.29 16.91 2.74
CA LEU A 172 -4.92 17.32 2.35
C LEU A 172 -4.35 18.40 3.27
N ASP A 173 -5.19 19.27 3.84
CA ASP A 173 -4.76 20.27 4.81
C ASP A 173 -4.34 19.64 6.14
N ASP A 174 -4.98 18.54 6.56
CA ASP A 174 -4.57 17.79 7.75
C ASP A 174 -3.22 17.09 7.48
N ILE A 175 -3.07 16.47 6.31
CA ILE A 175 -1.78 15.89 5.88
C ILE A 175 -0.69 16.96 5.85
N ARG A 176 -0.95 18.13 5.26
CA ARG A 176 0.00 19.24 5.19
C ARG A 176 0.43 19.72 6.58
N LYS A 177 -0.52 19.90 7.50
CA LYS A 177 -0.23 20.34 8.87
C LYS A 177 0.63 19.34 9.64
N GLN A 178 0.43 18.05 9.41
CA GLN A 178 1.09 17.00 10.17
C GLN A 178 2.41 16.52 9.54
N PHE A 179 2.49 16.43 8.22
CA PHE A 179 3.60 15.80 7.48
C PHE A 179 4.35 16.77 6.55
N GLY A 180 3.85 17.98 6.35
CA GLY A 180 4.48 18.99 5.50
C GLY A 180 3.95 19.02 4.06
N ASP A 181 4.38 20.05 3.31
CA ASP A 181 3.85 20.35 1.98
C ASP A 181 4.15 19.26 0.95
N ARG A 182 5.37 18.72 0.96
CA ARG A 182 5.81 17.72 -0.03
C ARG A 182 5.03 16.41 0.09
N VAL A 183 4.78 15.95 1.32
CA VAL A 183 3.94 14.76 1.56
C VAL A 183 2.52 15.01 1.08
N ALA A 184 1.94 16.17 1.40
CA ALA A 184 0.60 16.53 0.96
C ALA A 184 0.49 16.64 -0.58
N GLU A 185 1.52 17.17 -1.25
CA GLU A 185 1.58 17.23 -2.71
C GLU A 185 1.58 15.83 -3.34
N LEU A 186 2.44 14.93 -2.86
CA LEU A 186 2.51 13.55 -3.34
C LEU A 186 1.19 12.79 -3.11
N VAL A 187 0.60 12.90 -1.91
CA VAL A 187 -0.71 12.28 -1.61
C VAL A 187 -1.82 12.87 -2.50
N GLY A 188 -1.76 14.17 -2.78
CA GLY A 188 -2.72 14.84 -3.67
C GLY A 188 -2.62 14.41 -5.13
N ILE A 189 -1.42 14.05 -5.60
CA ILE A 189 -1.19 13.51 -6.94
C ILE A 189 -1.80 12.10 -7.08
N GLU A 190 -1.77 11.29 -6.04
CA GLU A 190 -2.37 9.94 -6.07
C GLU A 190 -3.89 9.95 -5.90
N SER A 191 -4.46 10.99 -5.29
CA SER A 191 -5.90 11.07 -4.97
C SER A 191 -6.77 11.44 -6.19
N GLU A 192 -7.83 10.69 -6.47
CA GLU A 192 -8.76 11.01 -7.58
C GLU A 192 -9.89 11.98 -7.16
N ASN A 193 -10.30 12.87 -8.07
CA ASN A 193 -11.54 13.63 -7.89
C ASN A 193 -12.74 12.69 -8.03
N LYS A 194 -13.40 12.34 -6.93
CA LYS A 194 -14.54 11.41 -6.93
C LYS A 194 -15.77 11.88 -7.73
N ARG A 195 -15.81 13.14 -8.17
CA ARG A 195 -16.91 13.75 -8.95
C ARG A 195 -18.26 13.46 -8.29
N GLU A 196 -18.40 13.97 -7.06
CA GLU A 196 -19.56 13.76 -6.19
C GLU A 196 -20.88 14.06 -6.91
N GLY A 197 -21.87 13.20 -6.68
CA GLY A 197 -23.19 13.32 -7.31
C GLY A 197 -23.34 12.66 -8.68
N ILE A 198 -22.26 12.10 -9.26
CA ILE A 198 -22.30 11.35 -10.53
C ILE A 198 -21.93 9.87 -10.28
N PRO A 199 -22.62 8.88 -10.90
CA PRO A 199 -22.29 7.47 -10.72
C PRO A 199 -20.83 7.13 -11.03
N LYS A 200 -20.18 6.36 -10.14
CA LYS A 200 -18.74 6.01 -10.24
C LYS A 200 -18.35 5.30 -11.54
N ALA A 201 -19.28 4.55 -12.13
CA ALA A 201 -19.07 3.84 -13.39
C ALA A 201 -19.02 4.82 -14.58
N GLU A 202 -19.84 5.86 -14.56
CA GLU A 202 -19.90 6.90 -15.61
C GLU A 202 -18.66 7.80 -15.57
N THR A 203 -18.17 8.12 -14.38
CA THR A 203 -16.98 8.96 -14.22
C THR A 203 -15.67 8.20 -14.26
N TRP A 204 -15.69 6.86 -14.31
CA TRP A 204 -14.50 6.03 -14.16
C TRP A 204 -13.42 6.38 -15.21
N LYS A 205 -13.81 6.45 -16.48
CA LYS A 205 -12.88 6.70 -17.58
C LYS A 205 -12.21 8.06 -17.43
N ILE A 206 -13.01 9.09 -17.15
CA ILE A 206 -12.57 10.48 -16.96
C ILE A 206 -11.57 10.55 -15.81
N ARG A 207 -11.92 9.99 -14.64
CA ARG A 207 -11.04 9.99 -13.46
C ARG A 207 -9.71 9.28 -13.73
N LYS A 208 -9.72 8.21 -14.53
CA LYS A 208 -8.49 7.50 -14.94
C LYS A 208 -7.65 8.28 -15.95
N GLU A 209 -8.27 8.97 -16.91
CA GLU A 209 -7.57 9.86 -17.84
C GLU A 209 -6.92 11.03 -17.07
N GLU A 210 -7.66 11.71 -16.20
CA GLU A 210 -7.16 12.80 -15.34
C GLU A 210 -5.97 12.36 -14.50
N ASN A 211 -6.08 11.18 -13.88
CA ASN A 211 -5.00 10.59 -13.09
C ASN A 211 -3.75 10.35 -13.95
N LEU A 212 -3.89 9.70 -15.11
CA LEU A 212 -2.77 9.45 -16.03
C LEU A 212 -2.09 10.73 -16.53
N ILE A 213 -2.85 11.80 -16.81
CA ILE A 213 -2.29 13.10 -17.22
C ILE A 213 -1.46 13.70 -16.08
N ARG A 214 -2.04 13.77 -14.89
CA ARG A 214 -1.39 14.34 -13.72
C ARG A 214 -0.12 13.57 -13.37
N GLU A 215 -0.18 12.24 -13.42
CA GLU A 215 0.96 11.36 -13.16
C GLU A 215 2.06 11.47 -14.21
N TYR A 216 1.71 11.74 -15.47
CA TYR A 216 2.71 11.94 -16.52
C TYR A 216 3.60 13.15 -16.20
N GLU A 217 2.99 14.27 -15.79
CA GLU A 217 3.68 15.51 -15.42
C GLU A 217 4.33 15.46 -14.01
N ALA A 218 3.95 14.50 -13.19
CA ALA A 218 4.40 14.37 -11.81
C ALA A 218 5.90 14.02 -11.68
N PRO A 219 6.53 14.32 -10.52
CA PRO A 219 7.89 13.88 -10.23
C PRO A 219 8.03 12.35 -10.20
N LEU A 220 9.27 11.85 -10.27
CA LEU A 220 9.55 10.41 -10.26
C LEU A 220 9.04 9.73 -8.98
N GLU A 221 9.06 10.46 -7.87
CA GLU A 221 8.56 10.04 -6.56
C GLU A 221 7.07 9.72 -6.57
N ALA A 222 6.24 10.47 -7.30
CA ALA A 222 4.82 10.13 -7.46
C ALA A 222 4.66 8.84 -8.29
N LYS A 223 5.38 8.75 -9.42
CA LYS A 223 5.40 7.53 -10.25
C LYS A 223 5.83 6.28 -9.47
N MET A 224 6.73 6.41 -8.49
CA MET A 224 7.11 5.33 -7.58
C MET A 224 5.92 4.88 -6.71
N ILE A 225 5.16 5.82 -6.17
CA ILE A 225 3.95 5.54 -5.38
C ILE A 225 2.89 4.90 -6.27
N MET A 226 2.63 5.46 -7.45
CA MET A 226 1.70 4.89 -8.42
C MET A 226 2.07 3.45 -8.80
N LEU A 227 3.34 3.16 -9.11
CA LEU A 227 3.77 1.79 -9.43
C LEU A 227 3.49 0.84 -8.26
N ALA A 228 3.83 1.26 -7.04
CA ALA A 228 3.63 0.45 -5.84
C ALA A 228 2.14 0.19 -5.55
N ASP A 229 1.29 1.21 -5.67
CA ASP A 229 -0.16 1.08 -5.55
C ASP A 229 -0.70 0.08 -6.58
N LYS A 230 -0.34 0.26 -7.86
CA LYS A 230 -0.83 -0.59 -8.95
C LYS A 230 -0.34 -2.02 -8.84
N VAL A 231 0.86 -2.24 -8.30
CA VAL A 231 1.35 -3.58 -7.95
C VAL A 231 0.51 -4.20 -6.83
N SER A 232 0.28 -3.49 -5.72
CA SER A 232 -0.56 -4.01 -4.62
C SER A 232 -2.00 -4.30 -5.06
N ASN A 233 -2.54 -3.49 -5.97
CA ASN A 233 -3.85 -3.72 -6.60
C ASN A 233 -3.82 -4.93 -7.55
N MET A 234 -2.83 -5.03 -8.44
CA MET A 234 -2.72 -6.15 -9.39
C MET A 234 -2.46 -7.49 -8.70
N ARG A 235 -1.71 -7.51 -7.60
CA ARG A 235 -1.50 -8.71 -6.78
C ARG A 235 -2.81 -9.25 -6.22
N ALA A 236 -3.67 -8.36 -5.72
CA ALA A 236 -5.00 -8.73 -5.25
C ALA A 236 -5.91 -9.18 -6.40
N THR A 237 -5.93 -8.43 -7.50
CA THR A 237 -6.71 -8.76 -8.71
C THR A 237 -6.31 -10.12 -9.26
N LEU A 238 -5.02 -10.40 -9.41
CA LEU A 238 -4.50 -11.66 -9.94
C LEU A 238 -4.84 -12.84 -9.03
N SER A 239 -4.74 -12.67 -7.71
CA SER A 239 -5.14 -13.70 -6.76
C SER A 239 -6.62 -14.05 -6.89
N ASP A 240 -7.49 -13.06 -7.10
CA ASP A 240 -8.92 -13.29 -7.29
C ASP A 240 -9.21 -13.86 -8.68
N PHE A 241 -8.54 -13.36 -9.72
CA PHE A 241 -8.65 -13.83 -11.10
C PHE A 241 -8.27 -15.32 -11.22
N ARG A 242 -7.19 -15.76 -10.59
CA ARG A 242 -6.80 -17.18 -10.57
C ARG A 242 -7.81 -18.09 -9.89
N ARG A 243 -8.65 -17.56 -8.99
CA ARG A 243 -9.68 -18.31 -8.26
C ARG A 243 -11.02 -18.32 -8.99
N GLU A 244 -11.41 -17.18 -9.57
CA GLU A 244 -12.77 -16.92 -10.04
C GLU A 244 -12.85 -16.63 -11.55
N GLY A 245 -11.71 -16.44 -12.21
CA GLY A 245 -11.62 -16.09 -13.63
C GLY A 245 -12.17 -14.69 -13.93
N PRO A 246 -12.64 -14.43 -15.17
CA PRO A 246 -13.14 -13.11 -15.59
C PRO A 246 -14.36 -12.60 -14.79
N GLN A 247 -15.01 -13.43 -13.98
CA GLN A 247 -16.16 -13.04 -13.16
C GLN A 247 -15.79 -12.02 -12.07
N ILE A 248 -14.50 -11.85 -11.78
CA ILE A 248 -14.04 -10.86 -10.80
C ILE A 248 -14.47 -9.43 -11.16
N TRP A 249 -14.66 -9.13 -12.45
CA TRP A 249 -15.00 -7.78 -12.91
C TRP A 249 -16.37 -7.30 -12.39
N ASP A 250 -17.27 -8.22 -12.01
CA ASP A 250 -18.55 -7.87 -11.39
C ASP A 250 -18.41 -7.19 -10.02
N LYS A 251 -17.25 -7.35 -9.36
CA LYS A 251 -16.93 -6.71 -8.09
C LYS A 251 -16.47 -5.25 -8.27
N PHE A 252 -16.14 -4.83 -9.49
CA PHE A 252 -15.60 -3.52 -9.79
C PHE A 252 -16.69 -2.57 -10.30
N ASN A 253 -16.49 -1.26 -10.09
CA ASN A 253 -17.40 -0.24 -10.63
C ASN A 253 -17.37 -0.22 -12.17
N MET A 254 -16.18 -0.40 -12.74
CA MET A 254 -16.00 -0.62 -14.17
C MET A 254 -15.90 -2.12 -14.44
N LYS A 255 -16.94 -2.68 -15.04
CA LYS A 255 -17.07 -4.11 -15.32
C LYS A 255 -16.50 -4.54 -16.67
N ASP A 256 -16.28 -3.57 -17.55
CA ASP A 256 -15.72 -3.83 -18.87
C ASP A 256 -14.21 -4.12 -18.74
N GLU A 257 -13.83 -5.37 -19.00
CA GLU A 257 -12.44 -5.82 -18.93
C GLU A 257 -11.53 -5.11 -19.93
N SER A 258 -12.07 -4.65 -21.08
CA SER A 258 -11.30 -3.90 -22.07
C SER A 258 -10.89 -2.51 -21.54
N GLN A 259 -11.74 -1.89 -20.71
CA GLN A 259 -11.45 -0.60 -20.06
C GLN A 259 -10.47 -0.77 -18.92
N GLN A 260 -10.61 -1.84 -18.13
CA GLN A 260 -9.64 -2.19 -17.09
C GLN A 260 -8.26 -2.45 -17.71
N ALA A 261 -8.21 -3.28 -18.76
CA ALA A 261 -7.00 -3.57 -19.51
C ALA A 261 -6.38 -2.29 -20.10
N TRP A 262 -7.17 -1.39 -20.68
CA TRP A 262 -6.69 -0.10 -21.17
C TRP A 262 -5.99 0.71 -20.06
N TYR A 263 -6.57 0.77 -18.87
CA TYR A 263 -5.99 1.54 -17.77
C TYR A 263 -4.66 0.95 -17.30
N TYR A 264 -4.63 -0.34 -16.96
CA TYR A 264 -3.41 -0.98 -16.45
C TYR A 264 -2.29 -1.03 -17.52
N LYS A 265 -2.63 -1.21 -18.80
CA LYS A 265 -1.64 -1.11 -19.90
C LYS A 265 -1.18 0.32 -20.16
N SER A 266 -2.04 1.34 -20.00
CA SER A 266 -1.63 2.75 -20.11
C SER A 266 -0.72 3.17 -18.95
N VAL A 267 -1.01 2.70 -17.73
CA VAL A 267 -0.14 2.85 -16.55
C VAL A 267 1.24 2.22 -16.82
N ALA A 268 1.30 1.01 -17.38
CA ALA A 268 2.57 0.37 -17.72
C ALA A 268 3.43 1.26 -18.63
N LYS A 269 2.82 1.83 -19.68
CA LYS A 269 3.50 2.74 -20.59
C LYS A 269 3.97 4.02 -19.90
N LEU A 270 3.13 4.63 -19.06
CA LEU A 270 3.48 5.83 -18.28
C LEU A 270 4.68 5.58 -17.37
N LEU A 271 4.71 4.41 -16.72
CA LEU A 271 5.70 4.03 -15.72
C LEU A 271 6.96 3.39 -16.31
N GLN A 272 7.14 3.40 -17.64
CA GLN A 272 8.37 2.96 -18.30
C GLN A 272 9.66 3.56 -17.70
N PRO A 273 9.70 4.82 -17.21
CA PRO A 273 10.89 5.35 -16.53
C PRO A 273 11.35 4.54 -15.30
N LEU A 274 10.52 3.64 -14.76
CA LEU A 274 10.83 2.73 -13.67
C LEU A 274 11.20 1.31 -14.13
N SER A 275 11.48 1.12 -15.43
CA SER A 275 11.74 -0.22 -16.01
C SER A 275 12.98 -0.92 -15.45
N ASP A 276 13.90 -0.19 -14.83
CA ASP A 276 15.10 -0.78 -14.22
C ASP A 276 14.81 -1.50 -12.88
N PHE A 277 13.60 -1.32 -12.32
CA PHE A 277 13.20 -1.97 -11.08
C PHE A 277 12.46 -3.28 -11.33
N ALA A 278 12.87 -4.36 -10.66
CA ALA A 278 12.26 -5.68 -10.81
C ALA A 278 10.74 -5.72 -10.51
N VAL A 279 10.24 -4.78 -9.70
CA VAL A 279 8.80 -4.68 -9.41
C VAL A 279 7.99 -4.13 -10.60
N TYR A 280 8.63 -3.42 -11.53
CA TYR A 280 8.01 -3.05 -12.81
C TYR A 280 7.81 -4.30 -13.69
N ASP A 281 8.81 -5.20 -13.76
CA ASP A 281 8.66 -6.48 -14.47
C ASP A 281 7.56 -7.35 -13.84
N GLU A 282 7.48 -7.36 -12.50
CA GLU A 282 6.40 -8.03 -11.79
C GLU A 282 5.03 -7.46 -12.17
N TYR A 283 4.90 -6.12 -12.22
CA TYR A 283 3.68 -5.45 -12.67
C TYR A 283 3.29 -5.86 -14.09
N LEU A 284 4.23 -5.83 -15.04
CA LEU A 284 3.99 -6.25 -16.42
C LEU A 284 3.52 -7.70 -16.52
N ALA A 285 4.17 -8.61 -15.79
CA ALA A 285 3.80 -10.03 -15.80
C ALA A 285 2.37 -10.25 -15.29
N MET A 286 1.95 -9.53 -14.24
CA MET A 286 0.59 -9.61 -13.73
C MET A 286 -0.43 -9.01 -14.70
N VAL A 287 -0.12 -7.87 -15.33
CA VAL A 287 -1.01 -7.26 -16.34
C VAL A 287 -1.18 -8.18 -17.53
N GLU A 288 -0.11 -8.81 -18.01
CA GLU A 288 -0.18 -9.76 -19.13
C GLU A 288 -1.01 -10.99 -18.78
N GLU A 289 -0.82 -11.57 -17.59
CA GLU A 289 -1.59 -12.75 -17.17
C GLU A 289 -3.09 -12.46 -16.99
N VAL A 290 -3.44 -11.32 -16.38
CA VAL A 290 -4.85 -10.96 -16.14
C VAL A 290 -5.59 -10.55 -17.42
N PHE A 291 -4.88 -9.91 -18.35
CA PHE A 291 -5.48 -9.32 -19.55
C PHE A 291 -4.99 -9.99 -20.86
N GLU A 292 -4.57 -11.25 -20.78
CA GLU A 292 -4.14 -12.03 -21.94
C GLU A 292 -5.29 -12.11 -22.96
N GLY A 293 -5.01 -11.73 -24.21
CA GLY A 293 -6.00 -11.76 -25.30
C GLY A 293 -7.10 -10.69 -25.24
N VAL A 294 -7.12 -9.83 -24.21
CA VAL A 294 -8.10 -8.74 -24.10
C VAL A 294 -7.76 -7.61 -25.07
N VAL A 295 -8.69 -7.32 -25.98
CA VAL A 295 -8.58 -6.20 -26.94
C VAL A 295 -8.94 -4.90 -26.22
N THR A 296 -8.01 -3.95 -26.21
CA THR A 296 -8.23 -2.64 -25.56
C THR A 296 -8.58 -1.55 -26.58
N PRO A 297 -9.26 -0.47 -26.14
CA PRO A 297 -9.15 0.82 -26.80
C PRO A 297 -7.68 1.25 -26.98
N PRO A 298 -7.39 2.22 -27.86
CA PRO A 298 -6.05 2.81 -27.97
C PRO A 298 -5.55 3.27 -26.60
N LEU A 299 -4.32 2.87 -26.26
CA LEU A 299 -3.67 3.30 -25.02
C LEU A 299 -3.38 4.80 -25.08
N LEU A 300 -3.26 5.43 -23.91
CA LEU A 300 -2.85 6.82 -23.86
C LEU A 300 -1.38 6.96 -24.31
N GLU A 301 -1.12 7.92 -25.19
CA GLU A 301 0.23 8.26 -25.66
C GLU A 301 0.84 9.35 -24.76
N PHE A 302 2.16 9.33 -24.60
CA PHE A 302 2.89 10.26 -23.74
C PHE A 302 4.15 10.78 -24.48
N PRO A 303 4.30 12.10 -24.71
CA PRO A 303 3.38 13.17 -24.35
C PRO A 303 2.02 13.04 -25.05
N ILE A 304 0.97 13.54 -24.40
CA ILE A 304 -0.41 13.44 -24.91
C ILE A 304 -0.51 14.28 -26.19
N PRO A 305 -0.91 13.69 -27.33
CA PRO A 305 -1.04 14.43 -28.58
C PRO A 305 -2.15 15.49 -28.49
N ASP A 306 -1.95 16.63 -29.14
CA ASP A 306 -2.98 17.68 -29.28
C ASP A 306 -4.30 17.17 -29.90
N SER A 307 -4.24 16.05 -30.63
CA SER A 307 -5.36 15.39 -31.26
C SER A 307 -6.11 14.40 -30.37
N TYR A 308 -5.75 14.26 -29.09
CA TYR A 308 -6.42 13.32 -28.19
C TYR A 308 -7.80 13.84 -27.76
N GLU A 309 -8.86 13.11 -28.12
CA GLU A 309 -10.22 13.38 -27.67
C GLU A 309 -10.46 12.71 -26.31
N PHE A 310 -10.47 13.50 -25.24
CA PHE A 310 -10.80 13.03 -23.89
C PHE A 310 -12.25 12.54 -23.79
N ALA A 311 -12.53 11.67 -22.82
CA ALA A 311 -13.89 11.24 -22.54
C ALA A 311 -14.74 12.44 -22.07
N SER A 312 -15.52 13.04 -23.00
CA SER A 312 -16.33 14.27 -22.85
C SER A 312 -15.53 15.57 -22.63
N ASP A 313 -15.97 16.69 -23.24
CA ASP A 313 -15.31 18.00 -23.13
C ASP A 313 -14.97 18.32 -21.67
N LEU A 314 -13.67 18.38 -21.34
CA LEU A 314 -13.12 18.90 -20.10
C LEU A 314 -13.49 20.39 -19.96
N LYS A 315 -14.75 20.66 -19.59
CA LYS A 315 -15.28 21.93 -19.13
C LYS A 315 -16.24 21.66 -17.97
N VAL A 316 -15.69 21.45 -16.78
CA VAL A 316 -16.03 22.21 -15.56
C VAL A 316 -14.78 22.23 -14.68
#